data_AF-A0A1Q7WZW5-F1
#
_entry.id   AF-A0A1Q7WZW5-F1
#
_cell.length_a   1.000
_cell.length_b   1.000
_cell.length_c   1.000
_cell.angle_alpha   90.00
_cell.angle_beta   90.00
_cell.angle_gamma   90.00
#
_symmetry.space_group_name_H-M   'P 1'
#
loop_
_entity.id
_entity.type
_entity.pdbx_description
1 polymer ?
#
loop_
_entity_poly.entity_id
_entity_poly.type
_entity_poly.pdbx_seq_one_letter_code
_entity_poly.pdbx_strand_id
1 'polypeptide(L)'
;MAKIVISGPQNVSLDGVVQDPDGKEGFSLGGWFVQFGGKDLEQWNKVALDEALGAEAWLLGRRSYEFFGERWRPRSGELADRLNSMPKYVVSSTLEDPEWNNSTVLKGDVVTEVSKLKRELDGEIVVPASYQLGRTLIEHDPVDELRLVVFPVVLGAGERFFGETGGAKPMRLLGTRTVGEGLVYLRYELVR
;
A
#
# COMPACT_ATOMS: atom_id res chain seq x y z
N MET A 1 8.92 14.61 -12.09
CA MET A 1 9.05 14.25 -10.66
C MET A 1 7.90 13.36 -10.30
N ALA A 2 8.21 12.16 -9.81
CA ALA A 2 7.22 11.18 -9.41
C ALA A 2 6.46 11.61 -8.15
N LYS A 3 5.25 11.06 -8.02
CA LYS A 3 4.42 11.17 -6.81
C LYS A 3 4.60 9.95 -5.92
N ILE A 4 4.64 10.15 -4.61
CA ILE A 4 4.54 9.05 -3.64
C ILE A 4 3.09 8.86 -3.27
N VAL A 5 2.56 7.68 -3.55
CA VAL A 5 1.17 7.32 -3.31
C VAL A 5 1.12 6.16 -2.34
N ILE A 6 0.50 6.32 -1.19
CA ILE A 6 0.19 5.18 -0.32
C ILE A 6 -1.10 4.55 -0.81
N SER A 7 -0.98 3.38 -1.44
CA SER A 7 -2.07 2.61 -2.01
C SER A 7 -1.58 1.23 -2.44
N GLY A 8 -2.47 0.30 -2.76
CA GLY A 8 -2.10 -1.07 -3.05
C GLY A 8 -3.22 -2.06 -3.41
N PRO A 9 -4.53 -1.77 -3.30
CA PRO A 9 -5.27 -0.78 -2.52
C PRO A 9 -5.03 -0.91 -1.01
N GLN A 10 -4.90 0.19 -0.28
CA GLN A 10 -4.73 0.14 1.18
C GLN A 10 -6.08 -0.16 1.85
N ASN A 11 -6.26 -1.43 2.25
CA ASN A 11 -7.47 -1.87 2.95
C ASN A 11 -7.45 -1.40 4.41
N VAL A 12 -8.58 -0.91 4.90
CA VAL A 12 -8.73 -0.44 6.28
C VAL A 12 -10.14 -0.73 6.81
N SER A 13 -10.26 -1.12 8.08
CA SER A 13 -11.56 -1.24 8.78
C SER A 13 -12.17 0.14 9.06
N LEU A 14 -13.44 0.19 9.49
CA LEU A 14 -14.10 1.45 9.89
C LEU A 14 -13.39 2.15 11.05
N ASP A 15 -12.81 1.38 11.97
CA ASP A 15 -12.05 1.89 13.12
C ASP A 15 -10.54 2.01 12.84
N GLY A 16 -10.14 1.95 11.57
CA GLY A 16 -8.80 2.30 11.11
C GLY A 16 -7.80 1.15 11.11
N VAL A 17 -8.18 -0.09 11.41
CA VAL A 17 -7.28 -1.25 11.50
C VAL A 17 -6.88 -1.75 10.11
N VAL A 18 -5.59 -2.07 9.94
CA VAL A 18 -4.98 -2.55 8.69
C VAL A 18 -4.19 -3.86 8.87
N GLN A 19 -4.10 -4.35 10.10
CA GLN A 19 -3.35 -5.56 10.44
C GLN A 19 -4.00 -6.82 9.85
N ASP A 20 -3.18 -7.69 9.28
CA ASP A 20 -3.52 -9.07 8.91
C ASP A 20 -4.86 -9.23 8.16
N PRO A 21 -5.10 -8.47 7.07
CA PRO A 21 -6.37 -8.52 6.35
C PRO A 21 -6.70 -9.93 5.83
N ASP A 22 -5.70 -10.68 5.39
CA ASP A 22 -5.88 -12.03 4.83
C ASP A 22 -5.78 -13.18 5.86
N GLY A 23 -5.46 -12.86 7.12
CA GLY A 23 -5.46 -13.81 8.24
C GLY A 23 -4.25 -14.75 8.27
N LYS A 24 -3.16 -14.38 7.61
CA LYS A 24 -1.95 -15.20 7.50
C LYS A 24 -0.83 -14.79 8.45
N GLU A 25 -0.96 -13.66 9.14
CA GLU A 25 0.05 -13.16 10.07
C GLU A 25 -0.21 -13.57 11.53
N GLY A 26 -1.31 -14.29 11.80
CA GLY A 26 -1.61 -14.88 13.11
C GLY A 26 -2.26 -13.91 14.10
N PHE A 27 -2.79 -12.79 13.63
CA PHE A 27 -3.58 -11.89 14.47
C PHE A 27 -4.95 -12.53 14.77
N SER A 28 -5.39 -12.49 16.04
CA SER A 28 -6.63 -13.15 16.47
C SER A 28 -7.90 -12.63 15.78
N LEU A 29 -7.88 -11.39 15.30
CA LEU A 29 -8.96 -10.77 14.52
C LEU A 29 -8.56 -10.57 13.04
N GLY A 30 -7.51 -11.26 12.58
CA GLY A 30 -7.08 -11.27 11.19
C GLY A 30 -8.11 -11.95 10.28
N GLY A 31 -7.91 -11.86 8.96
CA GLY A 31 -8.81 -12.46 7.97
C GLY A 31 -10.12 -11.69 7.79
N TRP A 32 -10.20 -10.46 8.30
CA TRP A 32 -11.40 -9.63 8.18
C TRP A 32 -11.72 -9.24 6.73
N PHE A 33 -10.71 -9.10 5.86
CA PHE A 33 -10.93 -8.83 4.43
C PHE A 33 -11.60 -10.02 3.73
N VAL A 34 -11.19 -11.25 4.07
CA VAL A 34 -11.68 -12.46 3.39
C VAL A 34 -13.11 -12.85 3.77
N GLN A 35 -13.72 -12.16 4.73
CA GLN A 35 -15.14 -12.28 5.05
C GLN A 35 -16.04 -11.60 4.01
N PHE A 36 -15.47 -10.74 3.17
CA PHE A 36 -16.16 -10.06 2.07
C PHE A 36 -16.06 -10.87 0.78
N GLY A 37 -16.99 -10.64 -0.15
CA GLY A 37 -17.08 -11.41 -1.40
C GLY A 37 -18.03 -10.76 -2.41
N GLY A 38 -18.39 -11.51 -3.45
CA GLY A 38 -19.31 -11.04 -4.49
C GLY A 38 -18.82 -9.75 -5.15
N LYS A 39 -19.77 -8.83 -5.40
CA LYS A 39 -19.48 -7.57 -6.12
C LYS A 39 -18.43 -6.70 -5.44
N ASP A 40 -18.31 -6.76 -4.10
CA ASP A 40 -17.30 -6.00 -3.36
C ASP A 40 -15.89 -6.40 -3.79
N LEU A 41 -15.57 -7.70 -3.72
CA LEU A 41 -14.25 -8.17 -4.12
C LEU A 41 -14.04 -8.14 -5.64
N GLU A 42 -15.08 -8.34 -6.44
CA GLU A 42 -14.98 -8.16 -7.90
C GLU A 42 -14.57 -6.74 -8.28
N GLN A 43 -15.18 -5.72 -7.66
CA GLN A 43 -14.84 -4.32 -7.93
C GLN A 43 -13.53 -3.92 -7.24
N TRP A 44 -13.22 -4.49 -6.07
CA TRP A 44 -11.92 -4.30 -5.42
C TRP A 44 -10.76 -4.80 -6.30
N ASN A 45 -10.92 -5.98 -6.93
CA ASN A 45 -9.91 -6.51 -7.86
C ASN A 45 -9.66 -5.57 -9.05
N LYS A 46 -10.70 -4.89 -9.54
CA LYS A 46 -10.54 -3.85 -10.57
C LYS A 46 -9.75 -2.66 -10.05
N VAL A 47 -10.03 -2.19 -8.83
CA VAL A 47 -9.22 -1.13 -8.20
C VAL A 47 -7.75 -1.54 -8.10
N ALA A 48 -7.49 -2.78 -7.66
CA ALA A 48 -6.13 -3.30 -7.55
C ALA A 48 -5.42 -3.38 -8.90
N LEU A 49 -6.13 -3.79 -9.95
CA LEU A 49 -5.61 -3.81 -11.32
C LEU A 49 -5.33 -2.39 -11.83
N ASP A 50 -6.29 -1.47 -11.73
CA ASP A 50 -6.15 -0.09 -12.18
C ASP A 50 -4.97 0.61 -11.49
N GLU A 51 -4.80 0.41 -10.19
CA GLU A 51 -3.67 0.97 -9.44
C GLU A 51 -2.33 0.34 -9.86
N ALA A 52 -2.29 -0.98 -10.09
CA ALA A 52 -1.08 -1.63 -10.58
C ALA A 52 -0.71 -1.13 -11.99
N LEU A 53 -1.70 -0.95 -12.88
CA LEU A 53 -1.49 -0.44 -14.23
C LEU A 53 -1.05 1.03 -14.24
N GLY A 54 -1.56 1.85 -13.31
CA GLY A 54 -1.21 3.27 -13.19
C GLY A 54 0.08 3.56 -12.40
N ALA A 55 0.57 2.59 -11.62
CA ALA A 55 1.84 2.71 -10.92
C ALA A 55 3.00 2.71 -11.92
N GLU A 56 4.08 3.42 -11.62
CA GLU A 56 5.38 3.28 -12.29
C GLU A 56 6.25 2.27 -11.55
N ALA A 57 6.29 2.36 -10.23
CA ALA A 57 7.10 1.52 -9.37
C ALA A 57 6.41 1.20 -8.04
N TRP A 58 6.87 0.15 -7.38
CA TRP A 58 6.52 -0.15 -5.99
C TRP A 58 7.66 0.22 -5.05
N LEU A 59 7.32 0.79 -3.89
CA LEU A 59 8.22 1.01 -2.78
C LEU A 59 7.76 0.18 -1.58
N LEU A 60 8.63 -0.68 -1.08
CA LEU A 60 8.30 -1.73 -0.12
C LEU A 60 9.30 -1.76 1.04
N GLY A 61 8.83 -2.10 2.23
CA GLY A 61 9.71 -2.66 3.27
C GLY A 61 9.98 -4.15 3.03
N ARG A 62 11.04 -4.69 3.62
CA ARG A 62 11.43 -6.11 3.46
C ARG A 62 10.29 -7.11 3.65
N ARG A 63 9.56 -7.03 4.77
CA ARG A 63 8.49 -7.99 5.09
C ARG A 63 7.37 -7.98 4.03
N SER A 64 6.97 -6.79 3.58
CA SER A 64 5.97 -6.65 2.53
C SER A 64 6.48 -7.16 1.18
N TYR A 65 7.76 -6.92 0.89
CA TYR A 65 8.42 -7.46 -0.30
C TYR A 65 8.41 -8.99 -0.33
N GLU A 66 8.77 -9.65 0.77
CA GLU A 66 8.75 -11.11 0.90
C GLU A 66 7.31 -11.64 0.75
N PHE A 67 6.36 -11.07 1.50
CA PHE A 67 4.94 -11.46 1.47
C PHE A 67 4.35 -11.36 0.06
N PHE A 68 4.53 -10.22 -0.62
CA PHE A 68 4.01 -10.05 -1.96
C PHE A 68 4.78 -10.89 -2.98
N GLY A 69 6.10 -11.04 -2.82
CA GLY A 69 6.93 -11.85 -3.69
C GLY A 69 6.52 -13.32 -3.69
N GLU A 70 6.29 -13.93 -2.53
CA GLU A 70 5.75 -15.30 -2.43
C GLU A 70 4.38 -15.44 -3.12
N ARG A 71 3.55 -14.40 -3.03
CA ARG A 71 2.19 -14.42 -3.54
C ARG A 71 2.11 -14.23 -5.06
N TRP A 72 2.91 -13.34 -5.63
CA TRP A 72 2.75 -12.87 -7.02
C TRP A 72 3.75 -13.48 -8.00
N ARG A 73 4.96 -13.84 -7.57
CA ARG A 73 5.97 -14.49 -8.44
C ARG A 73 5.45 -15.73 -9.18
N PRO A 74 4.74 -16.68 -8.55
CA PRO A 74 4.30 -17.89 -9.23
C PRO A 74 3.01 -17.70 -10.04
N ARG A 75 2.39 -16.51 -10.03
CA ARG A 75 1.09 -16.26 -10.66
C ARG A 75 1.24 -15.59 -12.01
N SER A 76 0.22 -15.77 -12.84
CA SER A 76 0.06 -15.12 -14.14
C SER A 76 -1.30 -14.44 -14.24
N GLY A 77 -1.49 -13.66 -15.31
CA GLY A 77 -2.68 -12.85 -15.55
C GLY A 77 -2.36 -11.38 -15.33
N GLU A 78 -3.17 -10.50 -15.94
CA GLU A 78 -2.84 -9.09 -16.16
C GLU A 78 -2.28 -8.37 -14.92
N LEU A 79 -2.92 -8.53 -13.76
CA LEU A 79 -2.44 -7.96 -12.50
C LEU A 79 -1.08 -8.56 -12.09
N ALA A 80 -0.95 -9.88 -12.07
CA ALA A 80 0.30 -10.53 -11.69
C ALA A 80 1.44 -10.19 -12.66
N ASP A 81 1.17 -10.15 -13.96
CA ASP A 81 2.13 -9.82 -15.01
C ASP A 81 2.60 -8.35 -14.88
N ARG A 82 1.66 -7.44 -14.56
CA ARG A 82 1.99 -6.03 -14.27
C ARG A 82 2.87 -5.91 -13.02
N LEU A 83 2.51 -6.58 -11.93
CA LEU A 83 3.28 -6.53 -10.67
C LEU A 83 4.66 -7.18 -10.82
N ASN A 84 4.75 -8.29 -11.53
CA ASN A 84 6.01 -9.01 -11.75
C ASN A 84 6.97 -8.22 -12.66
N SER A 85 6.46 -7.47 -13.63
CA SER A 85 7.28 -6.64 -14.54
C SER A 85 7.65 -5.27 -13.96
N MET A 86 6.91 -4.73 -12.98
CA MET A 86 7.16 -3.41 -12.41
C MET A 86 8.49 -3.30 -11.66
N PRO A 87 9.22 -2.18 -11.74
CA PRO A 87 10.30 -1.85 -10.81
C PRO A 87 9.84 -1.88 -9.34
N LYS A 88 10.66 -2.45 -8.46
CA LYS A 88 10.43 -2.53 -7.02
C LYS A 88 11.64 -1.98 -6.29
N TYR A 89 11.42 -1.04 -5.39
CA TYR A 89 12.44 -0.48 -4.52
C TYR A 89 12.18 -0.96 -3.10
N VAL A 90 13.16 -1.65 -2.52
CA VAL A 90 12.99 -2.33 -1.23
C VAL A 90 13.86 -1.65 -0.18
N VAL A 91 13.24 -0.93 0.74
CA VAL A 91 13.92 -0.32 1.88
C VAL A 91 14.28 -1.40 2.88
N SER A 92 15.59 -1.69 2.98
CA SER A 92 16.08 -2.81 3.78
C SER A 92 17.58 -2.70 4.05
N SER A 93 17.97 -2.88 5.31
CA SER A 93 19.37 -2.98 5.73
C SER A 93 19.96 -4.39 5.64
N THR A 94 19.14 -5.41 5.39
CA THR A 94 19.47 -6.82 5.63
C THR A 94 19.06 -7.74 4.47
N LEU A 95 18.39 -7.20 3.44
CA LEU A 95 18.07 -7.94 2.23
C LEU A 95 19.25 -7.74 1.27
N GLU A 96 19.85 -8.82 0.80
CA GLU A 96 21.03 -8.75 -0.07
C GLU A 96 20.71 -9.20 -1.48
N ASP A 97 20.06 -10.35 -1.62
CA ASP A 97 19.75 -10.98 -2.91
C ASP A 97 18.22 -11.00 -3.17
N PRO A 98 17.64 -9.94 -3.73
CA PRO A 98 16.21 -9.90 -4.00
C PRO A 98 15.84 -10.83 -5.17
N GLU A 99 15.01 -11.84 -4.89
CA GLU A 99 14.60 -12.85 -5.89
C GLU A 99 13.39 -12.46 -6.76
N TRP A 100 12.64 -11.42 -6.41
CA TRP A 100 11.51 -10.96 -7.21
C TRP A 100 12.04 -10.05 -8.32
N ASN A 101 11.69 -10.35 -9.56
CA ASN A 101 12.15 -9.61 -10.74
C ASN A 101 12.00 -8.09 -10.59
N ASN A 102 12.97 -7.37 -11.16
CA ASN A 102 13.06 -5.91 -11.22
C ASN A 102 13.12 -5.22 -9.85
N SER A 103 13.83 -5.84 -8.89
CA SER A 103 13.98 -5.33 -7.53
C SER A 103 15.33 -4.69 -7.28
N THR A 104 15.32 -3.52 -6.65
CA THR A 104 16.51 -2.78 -6.19
C THR A 104 16.42 -2.57 -4.68
N VAL A 105 17.44 -2.99 -3.94
CA VAL A 105 17.50 -2.76 -2.49
C VAL A 105 18.05 -1.38 -2.18
N LEU A 106 17.30 -0.60 -1.41
CA LEU A 106 17.71 0.69 -0.87
C LEU A 106 18.26 0.49 0.55
N LYS A 107 19.59 0.66 0.71
CA LYS A 107 20.29 0.46 2.00
C LYS A 107 20.42 1.75 2.83
N GLY A 108 20.09 2.91 2.26
CA GLY A 108 20.21 4.22 2.89
C GLY A 108 19.05 4.59 3.81
N ASP A 109 19.10 5.82 4.32
CA ASP A 109 17.97 6.44 5.02
C ASP A 109 16.73 6.55 4.11
N VAL A 110 15.56 6.16 4.62
CA VAL A 110 14.35 6.03 3.81
C VAL A 110 13.91 7.36 3.19
N VAL A 111 14.01 8.47 3.93
CA VAL A 111 13.57 9.78 3.45
C VAL A 111 14.47 10.26 2.32
N THR A 112 15.78 10.05 2.48
CA THR A 112 16.80 10.40 1.50
C THR A 112 16.64 9.60 0.20
N GLU A 113 16.49 8.28 0.30
CA GLU A 113 16.33 7.39 -0.86
C GLU A 113 15.00 7.68 -1.59
N VAL A 114 13.90 7.89 -0.87
CA VAL A 114 12.61 8.26 -1.47
C VAL A 114 12.68 9.60 -2.18
N SER A 115 13.35 10.60 -1.58
CA SER A 115 13.55 11.90 -2.20
C SER A 115 14.37 11.81 -3.49
N LYS A 116 15.34 10.88 -3.54
CA LYS A 116 16.10 10.60 -4.75
C LYS A 116 15.23 9.96 -5.83
N LEU A 117 14.46 8.93 -5.49
CA LEU A 117 13.53 8.27 -6.42
C LEU A 117 12.51 9.26 -7.01
N LYS A 118 11.93 10.17 -6.21
CA LYS A 118 11.00 11.21 -6.71
C LYS A 118 11.62 12.10 -7.78
N ARG A 119 12.93 12.33 -7.74
CA ARG A 119 13.66 13.15 -8.73
C ARG A 119 14.03 12.38 -9.98
N GLU A 120 14.34 11.10 -9.84
CA GLU A 120 14.87 10.25 -10.93
C GLU A 120 13.76 9.60 -11.76
N LEU A 121 12.58 9.41 -11.18
CA LEU A 121 11.43 8.78 -11.82
C LEU A 121 10.33 9.81 -12.13
N ASP A 122 9.43 9.40 -13.01
CA ASP A 122 8.15 10.05 -13.28
C ASP A 122 6.99 9.09 -12.96
N GLY A 123 5.75 9.59 -12.93
CA GLY A 123 4.58 8.77 -12.60
C GLY A 123 4.37 8.53 -11.10
N GLU A 124 3.70 7.44 -10.74
CA GLU A 124 3.35 7.11 -9.35
C GLU A 124 4.26 6.02 -8.78
N ILE A 125 4.96 6.33 -7.69
CA ILE A 125 5.63 5.32 -6.87
C ILE A 125 4.66 4.94 -5.76
N VAL A 126 4.16 3.71 -5.86
CA VAL A 126 3.10 3.20 -4.99
C VAL A 126 3.69 2.46 -3.79
N VAL A 127 3.18 2.75 -2.60
CA VAL A 127 3.53 2.10 -1.33
C VAL A 127 2.33 1.23 -0.90
N PRO A 128 2.30 -0.06 -1.29
CA PRO A 128 1.17 -0.97 -0.99
C PRO A 128 1.16 -1.49 0.43
N ALA A 129 2.32 -1.47 1.08
CA ALA A 129 2.51 -1.85 2.46
C ALA A 129 3.94 -1.46 2.90
N SER A 130 4.27 -1.47 4.19
CA SER A 130 3.37 -1.68 5.32
C SER A 130 2.92 -0.33 5.91
N TYR A 131 1.94 -0.38 6.81
CA TYR A 131 1.53 0.78 7.59
C TYR A 131 2.71 1.44 8.32
N GLN A 132 3.76 0.70 8.69
CA GLN A 132 4.96 1.28 9.32
C GLN A 132 5.71 2.17 8.33
N LEU A 133 5.96 1.68 7.11
CA LEU A 133 6.60 2.47 6.07
C LEU A 133 5.72 3.67 5.68
N GLY A 134 4.42 3.45 5.48
CA GLY A 134 3.47 4.50 5.18
C GLY A 134 3.45 5.60 6.25
N ARG A 135 3.39 5.25 7.53
CA ARG A 135 3.45 6.20 8.65
C ARG A 135 4.76 7.00 8.64
N THR A 136 5.91 6.33 8.48
CA THR A 136 7.21 7.03 8.39
C THR A 136 7.22 8.05 7.24
N LEU A 137 6.70 7.66 6.08
CA LEU A 137 6.61 8.57 4.93
C LEU A 137 5.60 9.70 5.15
N ILE A 138 4.52 9.50 5.89
CA ILE A 138 3.60 10.59 6.23
C ILE A 138 4.25 11.56 7.23
N GLU A 139 5.04 11.05 8.18
CA GLU A 139 5.70 11.91 9.18
C GLU A 139 6.76 12.82 8.58
N HIS A 140 7.45 12.37 7.53
CA HIS A 140 8.50 13.15 6.87
C HIS A 140 8.02 13.96 5.65
N ASP A 141 6.71 13.95 5.36
CA ASP A 141 6.06 14.67 4.25
C ASP A 141 6.44 14.32 2.78
N PRO A 142 7.08 13.18 2.42
CA PRO A 142 7.22 12.81 1.00
C PRO A 142 5.92 12.36 0.32
N VAL A 143 4.86 12.04 1.06
CA VAL A 143 3.59 11.49 0.51
C VAL A 143 2.77 12.59 -0.16
N ASP A 144 2.33 12.32 -1.39
CA ASP A 144 1.48 13.23 -2.15
C ASP A 144 0.01 12.80 -2.13
N GLU A 145 -0.26 11.50 -2.09
CA GLU A 145 -1.63 10.98 -2.07
C GLU A 145 -1.76 9.74 -1.15
N LEU A 146 -2.85 9.69 -0.40
CA LEU A 146 -3.31 8.55 0.38
C LEU A 146 -4.62 8.03 -0.20
N ARG A 147 -4.65 6.75 -0.56
CA ARG A 147 -5.81 6.07 -1.12
C ARG A 147 -6.20 4.92 -0.21
N LEU A 148 -7.44 4.91 0.26
CA LEU A 148 -7.94 3.91 1.22
C LEU A 148 -9.16 3.21 0.65
N VAL A 149 -9.23 1.89 0.82
CA VAL A 149 -10.49 1.13 0.69
C VAL A 149 -10.98 0.79 2.10
N VAL A 150 -12.07 1.43 2.50
CA VAL A 150 -12.71 1.23 3.79
C VAL A 150 -13.68 0.06 3.71
N PHE A 151 -13.46 -0.94 4.56
CA PHE A 151 -14.32 -2.11 4.74
C PHE A 151 -15.29 -1.86 5.88
N PRO A 152 -16.58 -2.23 5.75
CA PRO A 152 -17.62 -1.95 6.73
C PRO A 152 -17.58 -2.93 7.91
N VAL A 153 -16.45 -2.97 8.61
CA VAL A 153 -16.21 -3.80 9.80
C VAL A 153 -15.49 -2.97 10.86
N VAL A 154 -15.82 -3.19 12.13
CA VAL A 154 -15.11 -2.63 13.28
C VAL A 154 -14.44 -3.78 14.02
N LEU A 155 -13.11 -3.76 14.16
CA LEU A 155 -12.37 -4.84 14.82
C LEU A 155 -12.16 -4.56 16.32
N GLY A 156 -12.05 -3.29 16.71
CA GLY A 156 -11.87 -2.87 18.10
C GLY A 156 -10.45 -3.05 18.63
N ALA A 157 -9.60 -3.82 17.94
CA ALA A 157 -8.19 -4.02 18.28
C ALA A 157 -7.34 -4.27 17.02
N GLY A 158 -6.02 -4.11 17.16
CA GLY A 158 -5.04 -4.32 16.10
C GLY A 158 -4.32 -3.04 15.66
N GLU A 159 -3.33 -3.20 14.78
CA GLU A 159 -2.56 -2.08 14.24
C GLU A 159 -3.41 -1.23 13.29
N ARG A 160 -3.56 0.04 13.63
CA ARG A 160 -4.28 1.02 12.82
C ARG A 160 -3.42 1.55 11.68
N PHE A 161 -3.98 2.14 10.64
CA PHE A 161 -3.14 2.85 9.66
C PHE A 161 -2.52 4.09 10.31
N PHE A 162 -3.36 4.89 10.97
CA PHE A 162 -2.94 5.98 11.84
C PHE A 162 -2.99 5.51 13.30
N GLY A 163 -1.82 5.44 13.94
CA GLY A 163 -1.71 5.30 15.39
C GLY A 163 -1.56 6.68 16.03
N GLU A 164 -0.72 6.77 17.05
CA GLU A 164 -0.20 8.05 17.52
C GLU A 164 0.69 8.66 16.44
N THR A 165 0.50 9.94 16.16
CA THR A 165 1.26 10.72 15.16
C THR A 165 1.98 11.87 15.85
N GLY A 166 3.02 12.41 15.21
CA GLY A 166 3.78 13.55 15.76
C GLY A 166 2.98 14.85 15.85
N GLY A 167 1.78 14.90 15.26
CA GLY A 167 0.87 16.02 15.25
C GLY A 167 -0.26 15.81 14.23
N ALA A 168 -1.24 16.72 14.23
CA ALA A 168 -2.33 16.65 13.26
C ALA A 168 -1.81 16.73 11.82
N LYS A 169 -2.31 15.84 10.95
CA LYS A 169 -1.98 15.80 9.52
C LYS A 169 -3.21 16.23 8.72
N PRO A 170 -3.35 17.53 8.38
CA PRO A 170 -4.49 17.99 7.60
C PRO A 170 -4.49 17.38 6.21
N MET A 171 -5.65 16.95 5.74
CA MET A 171 -5.82 16.32 4.44
C MET A 171 -6.99 16.92 3.68
N ARG A 172 -6.87 16.99 2.34
CA ARG A 172 -7.93 17.44 1.45
C ARG A 172 -8.47 16.26 0.66
N LEU A 173 -9.79 16.09 0.66
CA LEU A 173 -10.45 15.05 -0.12
C LEU A 173 -10.28 15.36 -1.61
N LEU A 174 -9.65 14.44 -2.33
CA LEU A 174 -9.51 14.47 -3.78
C LEU A 174 -10.68 13.76 -4.48
N GLY A 175 -11.25 12.75 -3.84
CA GLY A 175 -12.36 12.01 -4.40
C GLY A 175 -12.82 10.86 -3.52
N THR A 176 -14.04 10.42 -3.78
CA THR A 176 -14.66 9.27 -3.13
C THR A 176 -15.55 8.52 -4.12
N ARG A 177 -15.64 7.20 -3.96
CA ARG A 177 -16.62 6.37 -4.65
C ARG A 177 -16.90 5.09 -3.87
N THR A 178 -18.06 4.50 -4.09
CA THR A 178 -18.34 3.13 -3.65
C THR A 178 -17.53 2.13 -4.51
N VAL A 179 -17.06 1.05 -3.89
CA VAL A 179 -16.45 -0.11 -4.55
C VAL A 179 -17.34 -1.31 -4.25
N GLY A 180 -18.00 -1.83 -5.28
CA GLY A 180 -19.03 -2.85 -5.09
C GLY A 180 -20.30 -2.27 -4.49
N GLU A 181 -20.78 -2.90 -3.44
CA GLU A 181 -22.00 -2.56 -2.71
C GLU A 181 -21.71 -2.00 -1.31
N GLY A 182 -20.62 -2.44 -0.64
CA GLY A 182 -20.35 -2.13 0.75
C GLY A 182 -19.06 -1.35 1.05
N LEU A 183 -18.11 -1.29 0.10
CA LEU A 183 -16.80 -0.68 0.35
C LEU A 183 -16.76 0.78 -0.11
N VAL A 184 -15.93 1.60 0.54
CA VAL A 184 -15.71 3.00 0.16
C VAL A 184 -14.25 3.22 -0.23
N TYR A 185 -14.00 3.73 -1.42
CA TYR A 185 -12.69 4.20 -1.84
C TYR A 185 -12.56 5.69 -1.60
N LEU A 186 -11.53 6.08 -0.86
CA LEU A 186 -11.23 7.46 -0.50
C LEU A 186 -9.85 7.85 -1.03
N ARG A 187 -9.76 9.06 -1.57
CA ARG A 187 -8.49 9.64 -2.04
C ARG A 187 -8.28 10.97 -1.35
N TYR A 188 -7.14 11.13 -0.72
CA TYR A 188 -6.75 12.34 0.00
C TYR A 188 -5.36 12.79 -0.43
N GLU A 189 -5.12 14.09 -0.45
CA GLU A 189 -3.75 14.64 -0.46
C GLU A 189 -3.44 15.26 0.91
N LEU A 190 -2.16 15.28 1.26
CA LEU A 190 -1.68 15.98 2.44
C LEU A 190 -1.68 17.49 2.16
N VAL A 191 -2.17 18.27 3.13
CA VAL A 191 -2.10 19.74 3.09
C VAL A 191 -0.78 20.17 3.73
N ARG A 192 0.04 20.90 2.96
CA ARG A 192 1.32 21.47 3.40
C ARG A 192 1.18 22.93 3.77
#